data_AF-A0A8H5TNX9-F1
#
_entry.id   AF-A0A8H5TNX9-F1
#
_cell.length_a   1.000
_cell.length_b   1.000
_cell.length_c   1.000
_cell.angle_alpha   90.00
_cell.angle_beta   90.00
_cell.angle_gamma   90.00
#
_symmetry.space_group_name_H-M   'P 1'
#
loop_
_entity.id
_entity.type
_entity.pdbx_description
1 polymer ?
#
loop_
_entity_poly.entity_id
_entity_poly.type
_entity_poly.pdbx_seq_one_letter_code
_entity_poly.pdbx_strand_id
1 'polypeptide(L)'
;MLDEQKFWVSYGEQSETNRHLSLFVLQAMLFVSSPYVPMETLIGLGFRTVQEAQDEFYIRATTLFDLQSTIGDRDRAQGAMMLTYRTVSFMDKKPLYWLSIAIHYAKSADAHRYHEKQDTREKRHLKRLWWCCVLRDRILALALHQSPLVNPSANDTSCPALSITDFAHEIRASRVYDHVDKQIIVQIVIVLCEFGDILGDIIPVSPLVKGRGFCRGEIEDLTLRLDNWYNETYAIFRLPTLMTGAHKSLTLFSNILCTYYQYVILRYCCNRTK
;
A
#
# COMPACT_ATOMS: atom_id res chain seq x y z
N MET A 1 -2.31 3.03 -5.91
CA MET A 1 -3.60 2.37 -6.21
C MET A 1 -4.66 3.33 -6.77
N LEU A 2 -5.04 4.41 -6.05
CA LEU A 2 -5.99 5.41 -6.57
C LEU A 2 -5.31 6.35 -7.58
N ASP A 3 -6.04 6.77 -8.62
CA ASP A 3 -5.59 7.83 -9.53
C ASP A 3 -6.03 9.19 -8.97
N GLU A 4 -5.08 9.98 -8.48
CA GLU A 4 -5.34 11.27 -7.86
C GLU A 4 -5.98 12.26 -8.85
N GLN A 5 -5.46 12.34 -10.07
CA GLN A 5 -5.99 13.26 -11.07
C GLN A 5 -7.45 12.93 -11.38
N LYS A 6 -7.73 11.64 -11.59
CA LYS A 6 -9.09 11.15 -11.82
C LYS A 6 -10.00 11.43 -10.62
N PHE A 7 -9.51 11.24 -9.40
CA PHE A 7 -10.26 11.56 -8.19
C PHE A 7 -10.69 13.03 -8.16
N TRP A 8 -9.76 13.97 -8.41
CA TRP A 8 -10.09 15.39 -8.38
C TRP A 8 -11.10 15.81 -9.46
N VAL A 9 -11.01 15.21 -10.65
CA VAL A 9 -12.01 15.43 -11.72
C VAL A 9 -13.38 14.93 -11.27
N SER A 10 -13.47 13.69 -10.79
CA SER A 10 -14.73 13.11 -10.32
C SER A 10 -15.32 13.81 -9.08
N TYR A 11 -14.48 14.37 -8.21
CA TYR A 11 -14.92 15.08 -7.01
C TYR A 11 -15.34 16.54 -7.31
N GLY A 12 -14.66 17.21 -8.25
CA GLY A 12 -14.86 18.62 -8.54
C GLY A 12 -15.93 18.94 -9.59
N GLU A 13 -16.26 18.02 -10.49
CA GLU A 13 -17.24 18.26 -11.56
C GLU A 13 -18.63 17.74 -11.20
N GLN A 14 -19.60 18.64 -11.02
CA GLN A 14 -21.04 18.33 -10.87
C GLN A 14 -21.72 17.96 -12.21
N SER A 15 -20.99 17.38 -13.17
CA SER A 15 -21.58 17.00 -14.46
C SER A 15 -22.25 15.63 -14.35
N GLU A 16 -23.53 15.55 -14.74
CA GLU A 16 -24.37 14.35 -14.71
C GLU A 16 -23.82 13.16 -15.51
N THR A 17 -22.82 13.36 -16.37
CA THR A 17 -22.24 12.31 -17.22
C THR A 17 -20.99 11.64 -16.66
N ASN A 18 -20.49 12.05 -15.49
CA ASN A 18 -19.19 11.57 -14.99
C ASN A 18 -19.33 10.34 -14.09
N ARG A 19 -18.42 9.36 -14.28
CA ARG A 19 -18.36 8.12 -13.47
C ARG A 19 -18.39 8.47 -11.98
N HIS A 20 -19.50 8.16 -11.32
CA HIS A 20 -19.70 8.44 -9.90
C HIS A 20 -18.57 7.83 -9.06
N LEU A 21 -17.98 8.64 -8.19
CA LEU A 21 -17.04 8.18 -7.18
C LEU A 21 -17.76 7.16 -6.28
N SER A 22 -17.17 5.98 -6.13
CA SER A 22 -17.72 4.97 -5.22
C SER A 22 -17.77 5.52 -3.79
N LEU A 23 -18.97 5.61 -3.23
CA LEU A 23 -19.16 6.10 -1.86
C LEU A 23 -18.42 5.20 -0.85
N PHE A 24 -18.37 3.89 -1.11
CA PHE A 24 -17.58 2.95 -0.33
C PHE A 24 -16.09 3.35 -0.31
N VAL A 25 -15.51 3.60 -1.48
CA VAL A 25 -14.10 4.02 -1.58
C VAL A 25 -13.89 5.36 -0.89
N LEU A 26 -14.81 6.31 -1.05
CA LEU A 26 -14.72 7.61 -0.37
C LEU A 26 -14.72 7.47 1.17
N GLN A 27 -15.63 6.67 1.74
CA GLN A 27 -15.64 6.43 3.20
C GLN A 27 -14.35 5.73 3.66
N ALA A 28 -13.85 4.75 2.90
CA ALA A 28 -12.60 4.07 3.20
C ALA A 28 -11.37 5.02 3.11
N MET A 29 -11.38 5.98 2.19
CA MET A 29 -10.38 7.05 2.11
C MET A 29 -10.42 7.94 3.34
N LEU A 30 -11.61 8.38 3.75
CA LEU A 30 -11.79 9.20 4.95
C LEU A 30 -11.27 8.47 6.19
N PHE A 31 -11.58 7.18 6.32
CA PHE A 31 -11.05 6.30 7.36
C PHE A 31 -9.51 6.28 7.43
N VAL A 32 -8.82 6.08 6.30
CA VAL A 32 -7.35 6.06 6.28
C VAL A 32 -6.74 7.45 6.52
N SER A 33 -7.44 8.49 6.08
CA SER A 33 -6.93 9.86 6.17
C SER A 33 -7.12 10.50 7.56
N SER A 34 -8.13 10.09 8.33
CA SER A 34 -8.50 10.77 9.58
C SER A 34 -7.39 10.93 10.61
N PRO A 35 -6.41 10.02 10.76
CA PRO A 35 -5.28 10.22 11.68
C PRO A 35 -4.29 11.30 11.26
N TYR A 36 -4.34 11.74 10.01
CA TYR A 36 -3.41 12.71 9.44
C TYR A 36 -4.01 14.11 9.30
N VAL A 37 -5.29 14.28 9.67
CA VAL A 37 -6.01 15.55 9.60
C VAL A 37 -5.85 16.32 10.92
N PRO A 38 -5.71 17.66 10.89
CA PRO A 38 -5.67 18.46 12.11
C PRO A 38 -6.90 18.26 12.99
N MET A 39 -6.69 18.25 14.31
CA MET A 39 -7.74 17.99 15.29
C MET A 39 -8.89 19.02 15.20
N GLU A 40 -8.57 20.27 14.86
CA GLU A 40 -9.53 21.36 14.68
C GLU A 40 -10.53 21.05 13.56
N THR A 41 -10.07 20.40 12.49
CA THR A 41 -10.94 19.99 11.38
C THR A 41 -11.88 18.87 11.82
N LEU A 42 -11.39 17.90 12.61
CA LEU A 42 -12.22 16.80 13.13
C LEU A 42 -13.29 17.32 14.11
N ILE A 43 -12.93 18.26 14.98
CA ILE A 43 -13.87 18.93 15.88
C ILE A 43 -14.93 19.68 15.07
N GLY A 44 -14.53 20.39 14.00
CA GLY A 44 -15.46 21.06 13.09
C GLY A 44 -16.43 20.11 12.37
N LEU A 45 -16.04 18.84 12.18
CA LEU A 45 -16.91 17.77 11.65
C LEU A 45 -17.75 17.07 12.73
N GLY A 46 -17.60 17.46 14.00
CA GLY A 46 -18.36 16.91 15.13
C GLY A 46 -17.69 15.74 15.86
N PHE A 47 -16.43 15.43 15.57
CA PHE A 47 -15.69 14.36 16.25
C PHE A 47 -14.87 14.90 17.42
N ARG A 48 -14.85 14.16 18.54
CA ARG A 48 -14.10 14.52 19.76
C ARG A 48 -12.69 13.97 19.76
N THR A 49 -12.42 12.91 19.01
CA THR A 49 -11.09 12.30 18.89
C THR A 49 -10.84 11.79 17.48
N VAL A 50 -9.57 11.63 17.12
CA VAL A 50 -9.13 10.94 15.91
C VAL A 50 -9.69 9.51 15.85
N GLN A 51 -9.69 8.81 16.98
CA GLN A 51 -10.18 7.44 17.05
C GLN A 51 -11.69 7.36 16.76
N GLU A 52 -12.48 8.28 17.30
CA GLU A 52 -13.92 8.36 17.03
C GLU A 52 -14.19 8.58 15.54
N ALA A 53 -13.49 9.53 14.91
CA ALA A 53 -13.62 9.77 13.48
C ALA A 53 -13.23 8.52 12.65
N GLN A 54 -12.12 7.88 13.03
CA GLN A 54 -11.65 6.67 12.37
C GLN A 54 -12.65 5.51 12.50
N ASP A 55 -13.18 5.25 13.69
CA ASP A 55 -14.16 4.19 13.93
C ASP A 55 -15.46 4.45 13.16
N GLU A 56 -15.96 5.69 13.15
CA GLU A 56 -17.15 6.07 12.41
C GLU A 56 -16.99 5.86 10.89
N PHE A 57 -15.91 6.36 10.29
CA PHE A 57 -15.66 6.18 8.86
C PHE A 57 -15.41 4.71 8.50
N TYR A 58 -14.76 3.95 9.39
CA TYR A 58 -14.60 2.50 9.23
C TYR A 58 -15.96 1.81 9.19
N ILE A 59 -16.84 2.08 10.17
CA ILE A 59 -18.19 1.50 10.25
C ILE A 59 -18.96 1.81 8.97
N ARG A 60 -19.02 3.09 8.57
CA ARG A 60 -19.68 3.52 7.33
C ARG A 60 -19.17 2.77 6.09
N ALA A 61 -17.85 2.67 5.94
CA ALA A 61 -17.24 1.94 4.82
C ALA A 61 -17.62 0.46 4.84
N THR A 62 -17.55 -0.21 5.99
CA THR A 62 -17.94 -1.62 6.10
C THR A 62 -19.43 -1.86 5.83
N THR A 63 -20.30 -1.00 6.35
CA THR A 63 -21.75 -1.06 6.08
C THR A 63 -22.04 -0.88 4.59
N LEU A 64 -21.36 0.04 3.90
CA LEU A 64 -21.52 0.21 2.45
C LEU A 64 -21.03 -0.99 1.66
N PHE A 65 -19.94 -1.63 2.10
CA PHE A 65 -19.45 -2.86 1.49
C PHE A 65 -20.48 -4.00 1.63
N ASP A 66 -21.09 -4.15 2.81
CA ASP A 66 -22.07 -5.21 3.10
C ASP A 66 -23.41 -4.99 2.39
N LEU A 67 -23.84 -3.74 2.21
CA LEU A 67 -25.17 -3.41 1.66
C LEU A 67 -25.24 -3.40 0.12
N GLN A 68 -24.13 -3.26 -0.61
CA GLN A 68 -24.19 -2.88 -2.02
C GLN A 68 -23.84 -4.00 -3.02
N SER A 69 -24.83 -4.37 -3.83
CA SER A 69 -24.68 -5.28 -4.97
C SER A 69 -23.97 -4.64 -6.17
N THR A 70 -23.93 -3.31 -6.30
CA THR A 70 -23.48 -2.58 -7.51
C THR A 70 -22.04 -2.05 -7.45
N ILE A 71 -21.29 -2.29 -6.37
CA ILE A 71 -19.88 -1.87 -6.31
C ILE A 71 -19.06 -2.73 -7.28
N GLY A 72 -18.40 -2.10 -8.24
CA GLY A 72 -17.48 -2.79 -9.16
C GLY A 72 -16.27 -3.37 -8.42
N ASP A 73 -15.73 -4.47 -8.93
CA ASP A 73 -14.65 -5.22 -8.26
C ASP A 73 -13.40 -4.39 -7.99
N ARG A 74 -13.05 -3.47 -8.90
CA ARG A 74 -11.95 -2.52 -8.67
C ARG A 74 -12.19 -1.68 -7.42
N ASP A 75 -13.40 -1.15 -7.24
CA ASP A 75 -13.72 -0.25 -6.15
C ASP A 75 -13.83 -1.04 -4.83
N ARG A 76 -14.35 -2.28 -4.89
CA ARG A 76 -14.31 -3.23 -3.76
C ARG A 76 -12.88 -3.51 -3.32
N ALA A 77 -11.98 -3.81 -4.26
CA ALA A 77 -10.58 -4.04 -3.97
C ALA A 77 -9.91 -2.80 -3.34
N GLN A 78 -10.20 -1.62 -3.89
CA GLN A 78 -9.64 -0.36 -3.40
C GLN A 78 -10.07 -0.01 -1.97
N GLY A 79 -11.37 -0.04 -1.69
CA GLY A 79 -11.84 0.25 -0.33
C GLY A 79 -11.43 -0.83 0.66
N ALA A 80 -11.47 -2.12 0.30
CA ALA A 80 -10.98 -3.19 1.15
C ALA A 80 -9.48 -3.03 1.47
N MET A 81 -8.67 -2.63 0.49
CA MET A 81 -7.25 -2.33 0.70
C MET A 81 -7.05 -1.25 1.77
N MET A 82 -7.85 -0.18 1.73
CA MET A 82 -7.80 0.89 2.72
C MET A 82 -8.20 0.40 4.10
N LEU A 83 -9.22 -0.44 4.21
CA LEU A 83 -9.67 -1.02 5.49
C LEU A 83 -8.61 -1.91 6.16
N THR A 84 -7.60 -2.38 5.42
CA THR A 84 -6.45 -3.08 6.01
C THR A 84 -5.63 -2.20 6.96
N TYR A 85 -5.72 -0.87 6.88
CA TYR A 85 -4.95 0.07 7.72
C TYR A 85 -5.53 0.26 9.12
N ARG A 86 -6.60 -0.46 9.47
CA ARG A 86 -7.05 -0.48 10.86
C ARG A 86 -5.93 -1.01 11.74
N THR A 87 -5.76 -0.38 12.90
CA THR A 87 -4.71 -0.71 13.85
C THR A 87 -4.64 -2.22 14.06
N VAL A 88 -3.49 -2.78 13.76
CA VAL A 88 -3.24 -4.21 13.88
C VAL A 88 -3.04 -4.50 15.36
N SER A 89 -4.01 -5.15 16.00
CA SER A 89 -3.82 -5.80 17.29
C SER A 89 -3.49 -7.27 17.02
N PHE A 90 -2.60 -7.89 17.82
CA PHE A 90 -2.27 -9.31 17.68
C PHE A 90 -3.50 -10.23 17.75
N MET A 91 -4.58 -9.76 18.38
CA MET A 91 -5.86 -10.47 18.47
C MET A 91 -6.83 -10.12 17.35
N ASP A 92 -6.61 -9.01 16.63
CA ASP A 92 -7.52 -8.54 15.58
C ASP A 92 -7.05 -9.01 14.21
N LYS A 93 -7.77 -10.01 13.67
CA LYS A 93 -7.53 -10.55 12.32
C LYS A 93 -8.22 -9.76 11.21
N LYS A 94 -8.94 -8.68 11.51
CA LYS A 94 -9.64 -7.86 10.50
C LYS A 94 -8.72 -7.34 9.39
N PRO A 95 -7.48 -6.88 9.64
CA PRO A 95 -6.58 -6.47 8.57
C PRO A 95 -6.30 -7.57 7.54
N LEU A 96 -6.12 -8.82 8.01
CA LEU A 96 -5.92 -9.99 7.14
C LEU A 96 -7.20 -10.36 6.37
N TYR A 97 -8.36 -10.24 7.02
CA TYR A 97 -9.65 -10.45 6.37
C TYR A 97 -9.85 -9.47 5.21
N TRP A 98 -9.64 -8.17 5.45
CA TRP A 98 -9.76 -7.16 4.41
C TRP A 98 -8.71 -7.31 3.31
N LEU A 99 -7.50 -7.75 3.65
CA LEU A 99 -6.47 -8.05 2.67
C LEU A 99 -6.90 -9.20 1.75
N SER A 100 -7.44 -10.28 2.31
CA SER A 100 -7.99 -11.41 1.53
C SER A 100 -9.09 -10.94 0.56
N ILE A 101 -10.01 -10.10 1.04
CA ILE A 101 -11.06 -9.49 0.21
C ILE A 101 -10.45 -8.62 -0.89
N ALA A 102 -9.48 -7.77 -0.56
CA ALA A 102 -8.85 -6.88 -1.53
C ALA A 102 -8.14 -7.67 -2.64
N ILE A 103 -7.42 -8.74 -2.29
CA ILE A 103 -6.77 -9.64 -3.25
C ILE A 103 -7.82 -10.35 -4.11
N HIS A 104 -8.89 -10.87 -3.51
CA HIS A 104 -9.96 -11.55 -4.23
C HIS A 104 -10.58 -10.64 -5.31
N TYR A 105 -11.01 -9.44 -4.93
CA TYR A 105 -11.62 -8.50 -5.87
C TYR A 105 -10.61 -7.89 -6.86
N ALA A 106 -9.34 -7.73 -6.47
CA ALA A 106 -8.29 -7.36 -7.42
C ALA A 106 -8.12 -8.45 -8.49
N LYS A 107 -8.18 -9.73 -8.11
CA LYS A 107 -8.17 -10.84 -9.09
C LYS A 107 -9.41 -10.86 -9.97
N SER A 108 -10.59 -10.64 -9.39
CA SER A 108 -11.86 -10.53 -10.12
C SER A 108 -11.85 -9.39 -11.15
N ALA A 109 -11.19 -8.28 -10.82
CA ALA A 109 -10.95 -7.16 -11.73
C ALA A 109 -9.79 -7.40 -12.73
N ASP A 110 -9.27 -8.62 -12.85
CA ASP A 110 -8.09 -8.98 -13.65
C ASP A 110 -6.81 -8.22 -13.32
N ALA A 111 -6.68 -7.66 -12.11
CA ALA A 111 -5.53 -6.84 -11.76
C ALA A 111 -4.21 -7.62 -11.83
N HIS A 112 -4.23 -8.90 -11.44
CA HIS A 112 -3.08 -9.81 -11.57
C HIS A 112 -2.66 -10.09 -13.03
N ARG A 113 -3.56 -9.90 -13.99
CA ARG A 113 -3.34 -10.07 -15.45
C ARG A 113 -3.27 -8.73 -16.17
N TYR A 114 -2.84 -7.66 -15.47
CA TYR A 114 -2.80 -6.30 -16.04
C TYR A 114 -2.00 -6.22 -17.35
N HIS A 115 -1.02 -7.10 -17.56
CA HIS A 115 -0.16 -7.11 -18.74
C HIS A 115 -0.90 -7.52 -20.02
N GLU A 116 -1.98 -8.30 -19.90
CA GLU A 116 -2.85 -8.74 -21.00
C GLU A 116 -3.78 -7.62 -21.51
N LYS A 117 -3.95 -6.53 -20.74
CA LYS A 117 -4.82 -5.42 -21.12
C LYS A 117 -4.16 -4.56 -22.21
N GLN A 118 -4.92 -4.32 -23.27
CA GLN A 118 -4.49 -3.49 -24.40
C GLN A 118 -4.58 -1.99 -24.10
N ASP A 119 -5.63 -1.55 -23.39
CA ASP A 119 -5.74 -0.15 -22.96
C ASP A 119 -4.63 0.16 -21.96
N THR A 120 -3.71 1.04 -22.38
CA THR A 120 -2.57 1.45 -21.56
C THR A 120 -3.01 2.12 -20.25
N ARG A 121 -4.15 2.84 -20.24
CA ARG A 121 -4.63 3.51 -19.03
C ARG A 121 -5.17 2.50 -18.04
N GLU A 122 -6.06 1.62 -18.47
CA GLU A 122 -6.57 0.54 -17.62
C GLU A 122 -5.44 -0.36 -17.11
N LYS A 123 -4.50 -0.75 -17.98
CA LYS A 123 -3.30 -1.50 -17.62
C LYS A 123 -2.53 -0.85 -16.46
N ARG A 124 -2.24 0.45 -16.53
CA ARG A 124 -1.55 1.19 -15.46
C ARG A 124 -2.33 1.15 -14.14
N HIS A 125 -3.66 1.31 -14.18
CA HIS A 125 -4.50 1.30 -12.98
C HIS A 125 -4.52 -0.08 -12.31
N LEU A 126 -4.69 -1.14 -13.10
CA LEU A 126 -4.72 -2.51 -12.62
C LEU A 126 -3.35 -2.93 -12.07
N LYS A 127 -2.26 -2.55 -12.74
CA LYS A 127 -0.89 -2.75 -12.26
C LYS A 127 -0.68 -2.09 -10.90
N ARG A 128 -1.08 -0.82 -10.74
CA ARG A 128 -1.00 -0.09 -9.47
C ARG A 128 -1.85 -0.69 -8.36
N LEU A 129 -3.03 -1.23 -8.69
CA LEU A 129 -3.87 -1.93 -7.73
C LEU A 129 -3.21 -3.24 -7.28
N TRP A 130 -2.77 -4.06 -8.23
CA TRP A 130 -2.15 -5.35 -7.96
C TRP A 130 -0.88 -5.21 -7.10
N TRP A 131 0.03 -4.33 -7.47
CA TRP A 131 1.27 -4.12 -6.72
C TRP A 131 1.03 -3.51 -5.33
N CYS A 132 -0.02 -2.70 -5.14
CA CYS A 132 -0.44 -2.31 -3.79
C CYS A 132 -0.92 -3.51 -2.96
N CYS A 133 -1.63 -4.48 -3.56
CA CYS A 133 -2.00 -5.72 -2.89
C CYS A 133 -0.78 -6.54 -2.49
N VAL A 134 0.16 -6.74 -3.41
CA VAL A 134 1.41 -7.47 -3.14
C VAL A 134 2.17 -6.80 -2.01
N LEU A 135 2.43 -5.49 -2.11
CA LEU A 135 3.16 -4.75 -1.07
C LEU A 135 2.48 -4.87 0.31
N ARG A 136 1.16 -4.66 0.36
CA ARG A 136 0.41 -4.71 1.63
C ARG A 136 0.43 -6.10 2.25
N ASP A 137 0.33 -7.14 1.43
CA ASP A 137 0.42 -8.54 1.85
C ASP A 137 1.77 -8.84 2.49
N ARG A 138 2.88 -8.44 1.85
CA ARG A 138 4.24 -8.63 2.38
C ARG A 138 4.46 -7.88 3.70
N ILE A 139 4.01 -6.63 3.79
CA ILE A 139 4.12 -5.82 5.02
C ILE A 139 3.30 -6.44 6.17
N LEU A 140 2.07 -6.89 5.91
CA LEU A 140 1.23 -7.51 6.94
C LEU A 140 1.77 -8.87 7.36
N ALA A 141 2.26 -9.67 6.42
CA ALA A 141 2.87 -10.97 6.71
C ALA A 141 4.15 -10.82 7.55
N LEU A 142 4.96 -9.78 7.25
CA LEU A 142 6.09 -9.38 8.08
C LEU A 142 5.63 -8.97 9.49
N ALA A 143 4.64 -8.08 9.62
CA ALA A 143 4.16 -7.58 10.91
C ALA A 143 3.49 -8.66 11.79
N LEU A 144 2.79 -9.62 11.18
CA LEU A 144 2.00 -10.64 11.88
C LEU A 144 2.70 -11.99 11.99
N HIS A 145 3.92 -12.10 11.49
CA HIS A 145 4.70 -13.35 11.49
C HIS A 145 3.98 -14.52 10.81
N GLN A 146 3.30 -14.25 9.69
CA GLN A 146 2.55 -15.24 8.92
C GLN A 146 3.08 -15.35 7.50
N SER A 147 2.70 -16.42 6.80
CA SER A 147 2.95 -16.52 5.36
C SER A 147 2.12 -15.49 4.59
N PRO A 148 2.64 -14.97 3.48
CA PRO A 148 1.90 -14.03 2.64
C PRO A 148 0.82 -14.79 1.85
N LEU A 149 -0.29 -14.11 1.56
CA LEU A 149 -1.43 -14.65 0.82
C LEU A 149 -1.16 -14.74 -0.68
N VAL A 150 -0.38 -13.79 -1.23
CA VAL A 150 0.02 -13.79 -2.64
C VAL A 150 1.29 -14.61 -2.79
N ASN A 151 1.19 -15.70 -3.56
CA ASN A 151 2.32 -16.57 -3.81
C ASN A 151 3.44 -15.80 -4.57
N PRO A 152 4.70 -15.80 -4.08
CA PRO A 152 5.85 -15.25 -4.79
C PRO A 152 6.01 -15.79 -6.21
N SER A 153 5.72 -17.08 -6.45
CA SER A 153 5.82 -17.69 -7.78
C SER A 153 4.67 -17.35 -8.73
N ALA A 154 3.66 -16.60 -8.26
CA ALA A 154 2.59 -16.07 -9.11
C ALA A 154 2.93 -14.68 -9.69
N ASN A 155 4.00 -14.04 -9.20
CA ASN A 155 4.71 -13.07 -10.01
C ASN A 155 5.57 -13.89 -10.99
N ASP A 156 4.96 -14.35 -12.08
CA ASP A 156 5.74 -14.81 -13.22
C ASP A 156 6.79 -13.73 -13.50
N THR A 157 8.05 -14.14 -13.66
CA THR A 157 9.17 -13.27 -14.09
C THR A 157 8.88 -12.53 -15.41
N SER A 158 7.75 -12.81 -16.07
CA SER A 158 7.19 -12.12 -17.23
C SER A 158 6.42 -10.82 -16.90
N CYS A 159 6.06 -10.57 -15.64
CA CYS A 159 5.23 -9.44 -15.23
C CYS A 159 6.07 -8.24 -14.75
N PRO A 160 6.10 -7.11 -15.47
CA PRO A 160 6.96 -5.98 -15.10
C PRO A 160 6.61 -5.33 -13.75
N ALA A 161 7.61 -5.02 -12.93
CA ALA A 161 7.44 -4.23 -11.70
C ALA A 161 6.87 -2.83 -11.96
N LEU A 162 6.29 -2.20 -10.93
CA LEU A 162 5.84 -0.80 -11.00
C LEU A 162 6.97 0.12 -11.44
N SER A 163 6.67 1.06 -12.33
CA SER A 163 7.64 2.05 -12.80
C SER A 163 7.03 3.45 -12.76
N ILE A 164 7.89 4.46 -12.89
CA ILE A 164 7.47 5.87 -12.86
C ILE A 164 6.43 6.20 -13.95
N THR A 165 6.48 5.50 -15.10
CA THR A 165 5.54 5.69 -16.21
C THR A 165 4.11 5.29 -15.84
N ASP A 166 3.94 4.41 -14.84
CA ASP A 166 2.62 4.03 -14.34
C ASP A 166 1.90 5.21 -13.63
N PHE A 167 2.65 6.24 -13.24
CA PHE A 167 2.16 7.43 -12.53
C PHE A 167 2.28 8.72 -13.34
N ALA A 168 2.77 8.67 -14.59
CA ALA A 168 3.16 9.86 -15.37
C ALA A 168 2.08 10.96 -15.46
N HIS A 169 0.80 10.58 -15.51
CA HIS A 169 -0.31 11.54 -15.57
C HIS A 169 -0.57 12.25 -14.24
N GLU A 170 -0.31 11.60 -13.10
CA GLU A 170 -0.52 12.17 -11.77
C GLU A 170 0.62 13.06 -11.32
N ILE A 171 1.85 12.78 -11.78
CA ILE A 171 3.04 13.54 -11.36
C ILE A 171 2.91 15.02 -11.72
N ARG A 172 2.33 15.33 -12.89
CA ARG A 172 2.17 16.72 -13.38
C ARG A 172 0.85 17.38 -13.00
N ALA A 173 -0.14 16.60 -12.57
CA ALA A 173 -1.51 17.08 -12.34
C ALA A 173 -1.95 16.99 -10.86
N SER A 174 -1.00 16.69 -9.97
CA SER A 174 -1.22 16.68 -8.52
C SER A 174 -1.67 18.07 -8.05
N ARG A 175 -2.73 18.10 -7.23
CA ARG A 175 -3.22 19.35 -6.59
C ARG A 175 -2.64 19.57 -5.21
N VAL A 176 -1.92 18.57 -4.67
CA VAL A 176 -1.42 18.56 -3.28
C VAL A 176 0.08 18.76 -3.23
N TYR A 177 0.81 18.03 -4.08
CA TYR A 177 2.26 18.06 -4.16
C TYR A 177 2.72 18.77 -5.43
N ASP A 178 3.85 19.47 -5.35
CA ASP A 178 4.54 19.92 -6.55
C ASP A 178 5.12 18.74 -7.35
N HIS A 179 5.65 19.04 -8.54
CA HIS A 179 6.18 18.02 -9.44
C HIS A 179 7.32 17.20 -8.81
N VAL A 180 8.21 17.85 -8.06
CA VAL A 180 9.41 17.24 -7.51
C VAL A 180 9.03 16.31 -6.36
N ASP A 181 8.24 16.81 -5.42
CA ASP A 181 7.74 16.06 -4.27
C ASP A 181 6.90 14.87 -4.73
N LYS A 182 6.02 15.07 -5.72
CA LYS A 182 5.19 13.98 -6.26
C LYS A 182 6.04 12.89 -6.92
N GLN A 183 7.09 13.27 -7.64
CA GLN A 183 8.02 12.34 -8.25
C GLN A 183 8.78 11.52 -7.20
N ILE A 184 9.22 12.15 -6.11
CA ILE A 184 9.88 11.47 -4.98
C ILE A 184 8.91 10.48 -4.31
N ILE A 185 7.66 10.88 -4.07
CA ILE A 185 6.63 9.98 -3.49
C ILE A 185 6.43 8.74 -4.37
N VAL A 186 6.36 8.92 -5.70
CA VAL A 186 6.27 7.80 -6.65
C VAL A 186 7.50 6.90 -6.55
N GLN A 187 8.69 7.48 -6.47
CA GLN A 187 9.93 6.71 -6.31
C GLN A 187 9.94 5.91 -5.00
N ILE A 188 9.44 6.48 -3.88
CA ILE A 188 9.30 5.75 -2.61
C ILE A 188 8.39 4.54 -2.79
N VAL A 189 7.26 4.68 -3.49
CA VAL A 189 6.33 3.57 -3.73
C VAL A 189 6.97 2.45 -4.55
N ILE A 190 7.75 2.80 -5.59
CA ILE A 190 8.48 1.83 -6.41
C ILE A 190 9.48 1.05 -5.54
N VAL A 191 10.29 1.77 -4.77
CA VAL A 191 11.30 1.17 -3.90
C VAL A 191 10.69 0.32 -2.78
N LEU A 192 9.52 0.70 -2.26
CA LEU A 192 8.77 -0.15 -1.33
C LEU A 192 8.29 -1.45 -1.98
N CYS A 193 7.93 -1.44 -3.27
CA CYS A 193 7.57 -2.66 -3.98
C CYS A 193 8.78 -3.58 -4.16
N GLU A 194 9.95 -3.03 -4.50
CA GLU A 194 11.21 -3.78 -4.57
C GLU A 194 11.56 -4.42 -3.22
N PHE A 195 11.39 -3.69 -2.12
CA PHE A 195 11.51 -4.24 -0.77
C PHE A 195 10.51 -5.37 -0.52
N GLY A 196 9.26 -5.20 -0.95
CA GLY A 196 8.23 -6.24 -0.89
C GLY A 196 8.61 -7.51 -1.66
N ASP A 197 9.30 -7.39 -2.79
CA ASP A 197 9.81 -8.52 -3.57
C ASP A 197 10.95 -9.24 -2.83
N ILE A 198 11.92 -8.49 -2.28
CA ILE A 198 12.95 -9.06 -1.40
C ILE A 198 12.29 -9.82 -0.24
N LEU A 199 11.25 -9.26 0.37
CA LEU A 199 10.49 -9.92 1.42
C LEU A 199 9.74 -11.18 0.93
N GLY A 200 9.19 -11.14 -0.28
CA GLY A 200 8.43 -12.25 -0.87
C GLY A 200 9.20 -13.55 -0.95
N ASP A 201 10.50 -13.47 -1.23
CA ASP A 201 11.40 -14.64 -1.27
C ASP A 201 11.55 -15.32 0.10
N ILE A 202 11.26 -14.62 1.21
CA ILE A 202 11.66 -15.03 2.57
C ILE A 202 10.47 -15.43 3.45
N ILE A 203 9.31 -14.79 3.28
CA ILE A 203 8.13 -15.04 4.12
C ILE A 203 7.46 -16.43 3.92
N PRO A 204 7.85 -17.34 2.97
CA PRO A 204 7.28 -18.70 2.95
C PRO A 204 7.48 -19.54 4.22
N VAL A 205 8.33 -19.13 5.18
CA VAL A 205 8.62 -19.93 6.38
C VAL A 205 7.71 -19.54 7.55
N SER A 206 6.47 -20.05 7.54
CA SER A 206 5.59 -20.02 8.73
C SER A 206 5.87 -21.22 9.64
N PRO A 207 5.83 -21.08 10.99
CA PRO A 207 6.12 -22.17 11.93
C PRO A 207 5.09 -23.31 11.91
N LEU A 208 3.93 -23.10 11.29
CA LEU A 208 2.80 -24.04 11.28
C LEU A 208 2.85 -25.04 10.11
N VAL A 209 3.63 -24.73 9.08
CA VAL A 209 4.07 -25.71 8.08
C VAL A 209 5.42 -26.20 8.60
N LYS A 210 5.69 -27.52 8.59
CA LYS A 210 7.05 -28.04 8.79
C LYS A 210 7.95 -27.60 7.63
N GLY A 211 8.25 -26.30 7.56
CA GLY A 211 9.11 -25.67 6.57
C GLY A 211 10.55 -25.71 7.06
N ARG A 212 11.50 -25.93 6.15
CA ARG A 212 12.93 -25.84 6.44
C ARG A 212 13.19 -24.51 7.14
N GLY A 213 13.87 -24.53 8.29
CA GLY A 213 14.49 -23.32 8.80
C GLY A 213 15.46 -22.80 7.74
N PHE A 214 15.58 -21.47 7.62
CA PHE A 214 16.56 -20.88 6.74
C PHE A 214 17.95 -21.43 7.05
N CYS A 215 18.68 -21.87 6.03
CA CYS A 215 20.09 -22.12 6.17
C CYS A 215 20.80 -20.79 6.42
N ARG A 216 21.90 -20.82 7.20
CA ARG A 216 22.69 -19.63 7.53
C ARG A 216 23.08 -18.81 6.30
N GLY A 217 23.41 -19.47 5.18
CA GLY A 217 23.75 -18.81 3.92
C GLY A 217 22.59 -18.05 3.27
N GLU A 218 21.34 -18.51 3.41
CA GLU A 218 20.16 -17.83 2.88
C GLU A 218 19.85 -16.55 3.68
N ILE A 219 20.09 -16.56 4.99
CA ILE A 219 19.96 -15.36 5.84
C ILE A 219 21.07 -14.35 5.52
N GLU A 220 22.29 -14.83 5.28
CA GLU A 220 23.42 -13.97 4.91
C GLU A 220 23.22 -13.31 3.54
N ASP A 221 22.78 -14.07 2.53
CA ASP A 221 22.40 -13.52 1.21
C ASP A 221 21.28 -12.47 1.34
N LEU A 222 20.25 -12.79 2.12
CA LEU A 222 19.16 -11.86 2.38
C LEU A 222 19.65 -10.56 3.01
N THR A 223 20.45 -10.65 4.07
CA THR A 223 20.94 -9.47 4.78
C THR A 223 21.75 -8.61 3.83
N LEU A 224 22.57 -9.22 2.97
CA LEU A 224 23.35 -8.51 1.96
C LEU A 224 22.47 -7.83 0.91
N ARG A 225 21.45 -8.52 0.37
CA ARG A 225 20.47 -7.92 -0.57
C ARG A 225 19.75 -6.74 0.05
N LEU A 226 19.35 -6.87 1.31
CA LEU A 226 18.64 -5.83 2.04
C LEU A 226 19.54 -4.63 2.35
N ASP A 227 20.79 -4.86 2.75
CA ASP A 227 21.79 -3.81 2.99
C ASP A 227 22.11 -3.06 1.68
N ASN A 228 22.29 -3.78 0.57
CA ASN A 228 22.53 -3.16 -0.74
C ASN A 228 21.32 -2.30 -1.15
N TRP A 229 20.12 -2.87 -1.06
CA TRP A 229 18.88 -2.14 -1.32
C TRP A 229 18.77 -0.90 -0.44
N TYR A 230 19.05 -1.00 0.87
CA TYR A 230 18.98 0.13 1.79
C TYR A 230 20.00 1.21 1.45
N ASN A 231 21.24 0.84 1.11
CA ASN A 231 22.28 1.81 0.76
C ASN A 231 21.95 2.58 -0.53
N GLU A 232 21.46 1.89 -1.57
CA GLU A 232 21.02 2.50 -2.82
C GLU A 232 19.80 3.42 -2.59
N THR A 233 18.83 2.93 -1.83
CA THR A 233 17.58 3.61 -1.47
C THR A 233 17.83 4.84 -0.58
N TYR A 234 18.70 4.73 0.42
CA TYR A 234 18.96 5.79 1.40
C TYR A 234 19.55 7.04 0.75
N ALA A 235 20.42 6.86 -0.25
CA ALA A 235 20.97 7.96 -1.04
C ALA A 235 19.87 8.73 -1.81
N ILE A 236 18.84 8.03 -2.27
CA ILE A 236 17.74 8.59 -3.06
C ILE A 236 16.78 9.43 -2.19
N PHE A 237 16.54 9.05 -0.93
CA PHE A 237 15.47 9.65 -0.11
C PHE A 237 15.93 10.63 0.99
N ARG A 238 17.19 10.54 1.44
CA ARG A 238 17.70 11.47 2.47
C ARG A 238 17.98 12.86 1.92
N LEU A 239 18.48 12.97 0.69
CA LEU A 239 18.83 14.26 0.09
C LEU A 239 17.58 15.14 -0.15
N PRO A 240 16.47 14.62 -0.69
CA PRO A 240 15.29 15.46 -0.92
C PRO A 240 14.53 15.87 0.35
N THR A 241 14.52 15.03 1.39
CA THR A 241 13.88 15.37 2.68
C THR A 241 14.63 16.46 3.46
N LEU A 242 15.89 16.71 3.10
CA LEU A 242 16.74 17.76 3.65
C LEU A 242 16.68 19.08 2.85
N MET A 243 16.00 19.10 1.70
CA MET A 243 15.84 20.34 0.92
C MET A 243 14.90 21.30 1.65
N THR A 244 15.30 22.58 1.73
CA THR A 244 14.46 23.64 2.28
C THR A 244 13.20 23.81 1.44
N GLY A 245 12.03 23.61 2.05
CA GLY A 245 10.73 23.72 1.38
C GLY A 245 10.09 22.38 0.96
N ALA A 246 10.76 21.24 1.17
CA ALA A 246 10.20 19.92 0.90
C ALA A 246 8.92 19.64 1.71
N HIS A 247 7.92 19.01 1.10
CA HIS A 247 6.67 18.68 1.79
C HIS A 247 6.88 17.67 2.93
N LYS A 248 6.24 17.92 4.08
CA LYS A 248 6.40 17.14 5.33
C LYS A 248 6.10 15.64 5.17
N SER A 249 5.27 15.25 4.20
CA SER A 249 4.96 13.84 3.91
C SER A 249 6.19 13.06 3.43
N LEU A 250 7.16 13.71 2.80
CA LEU A 250 8.40 13.03 2.37
C LEU A 250 9.17 12.49 3.57
N THR A 251 9.26 13.28 4.64
CA THR A 251 9.88 12.84 5.90
C THR A 251 9.14 11.64 6.49
N LEU A 252 7.79 11.68 6.49
CA LEU A 252 6.98 10.56 6.98
C LEU A 252 7.24 9.28 6.17
N PHE A 253 7.17 9.35 4.85
CA PHE A 253 7.36 8.19 3.98
C PHE A 253 8.79 7.63 4.04
N SER A 254 9.80 8.50 4.11
CA SER A 254 11.19 8.08 4.31
C SER A 254 11.38 7.37 5.65
N ASN A 255 10.78 7.88 6.73
CA ASN A 255 10.87 7.27 8.06
C ASN A 255 10.19 5.90 8.11
N ILE A 256 9.06 5.73 7.42
CA ILE A 256 8.39 4.42 7.30
C ILE A 256 9.32 3.41 6.63
N LEU A 257 10.00 3.80 5.55
CA LEU A 257 10.95 2.93 4.85
C LEU A 257 12.11 2.49 5.76
N CYS A 258 12.71 3.44 6.48
CA CYS A 258 13.75 3.14 7.47
C CYS A 258 13.25 2.20 8.58
N THR A 259 12.01 2.39 9.02
CA THR A 259 11.40 1.55 10.07
C THR A 259 11.22 0.11 9.59
N TYR A 260 10.78 -0.11 8.35
CA TYR A 260 10.67 -1.44 7.78
C TYR A 260 12.03 -2.13 7.64
N TYR A 261 13.05 -1.44 7.16
CA TYR A 261 14.42 -1.96 7.11
C TYR A 261 14.91 -2.39 8.50
N GLN A 262 14.84 -1.50 9.48
CA GLN A 262 15.30 -1.78 10.85
C GLN A 262 14.54 -2.96 11.49
N TYR A 263 13.23 -3.06 11.25
CA TYR A 263 12.42 -4.16 11.76
C TYR A 263 12.88 -5.52 11.19
N VAL A 264 13.19 -5.58 9.89
CA VAL A 264 13.70 -6.81 9.25
C VAL A 264 15.07 -7.17 9.81
N ILE A 265 16.00 -6.21 9.91
CA ILE A 265 17.33 -6.43 10.49
C ILE A 265 17.22 -6.97 11.92
N LEU A 266 16.40 -6.35 12.78
CA LEU A 266 16.19 -6.84 14.14
C LEU A 266 15.65 -8.28 14.16
N ARG A 267 14.70 -8.60 13.29
CA ARG A 267 14.09 -9.93 13.22
C ARG A 267 15.06 -11.03 12.79
N TYR A 268 15.90 -10.76 11.78
CA TYR A 268 16.76 -11.79 11.19
C TYR A 268 18.19 -11.78 11.74
N CYS A 269 18.67 -10.65 12.26
CA CYS A 269 20.02 -10.53 12.83
C CYS A 269 20.06 -10.74 14.35
N CYS A 270 19.05 -10.34 15.15
CA CYS A 270 19.08 -10.56 16.61
C CYS A 270 18.75 -12.00 17.04
N ASN A 271 18.22 -12.84 16.15
CA ASN A 271 18.12 -14.28 16.40
C ASN A 271 19.49 -15.01 16.31
N ARG A 272 20.61 -14.30 16.11
CA ARG A 272 21.97 -14.86 16.11
C ARG A 272 22.58 -15.10 17.50
N THR A 273 21.94 -14.68 18.59
CA THR A 273 22.54 -14.72 19.95
C THR A 273 21.84 -15.67 20.94
N LYS A 274 21.14 -16.70 20.46
CA LYS A 274 20.63 -17.79 21.32
C LYS A 274 20.94 -19.15 20.75
#